data_AF-A0A821BRY5-F1
#
_entry.id   AF-A0A821BRY5-F1
#
_cell.length_a   1.000
_cell.length_b   1.000
_cell.length_c   1.000
_cell.angle_alpha   90.00
_cell.angle_beta   90.00
_cell.angle_gamma   90.00
#
_symmetry.space_group_name_H-M   'P 1'
#
loop_
_entity.id
_entity.type
_entity.pdbx_description
1 polymer ?
#
loop_
_entity_poly.entity_id
_entity_poly.type
_entity_poly.pdbx_seq_one_letter_code
_entity_poly.pdbx_strand_id
1 'polypeptide(L)'
;MTKIPTKKYKIPRPINESSDPFQVYIDSLFSLPTISNIKAVRIIARLCYGNQTKARQMTRSMSFVRNNYHSENVSLKPQIRFDQWLSFDDARLCELQREALLLFEIYANYNDDMDSSSSSTYEIFDGISMHLIGWCSQSLFDNEHYLITGERYLGIFDASTTNRTGFYSLRNVFERNCSILSVSFLDQSFVWPDVQARNDKHPGNFTEMSRDKQEQLSRLLKRPSLLLVDHSSMTTNDNRKQQPSSNTTDEEREFSEDECHFLWSHRHFVIHKPYALPKLLKSRSVWDYPSLIDIYALLNEVTRDRTIDEIEAFELLLPAFSDMHIRSFAYRSLISHLTSQDLLIYLPQLLQIIKFDYTHSSVIIEYLLKQCLIDHNLAHKLYWHLRQLLITEHLHYIRYYYLFLSLLYVLEDNFRLELQNEYDLCLNLKRIGV
;
A
#
# COMPACT_ATOMS: atom_id res chain seq x y z
N MET A 1 -33.48 -29.64 3.39
CA MET A 1 -32.04 -29.69 3.00
C MET A 1 -31.93 -29.47 1.49
N THR A 2 -31.98 -28.21 1.08
CA THR A 2 -31.77 -27.80 -0.31
C THR A 2 -30.28 -27.90 -0.62
N LYS A 3 -29.93 -28.80 -1.54
CA LYS A 3 -28.56 -28.98 -2.04
C LYS A 3 -28.10 -27.68 -2.68
N ILE A 4 -27.10 -27.05 -2.06
CA ILE A 4 -26.31 -25.97 -2.67
C ILE A 4 -25.70 -26.55 -3.95
N PRO A 5 -25.85 -25.90 -5.12
CA PRO A 5 -25.27 -26.41 -6.35
C PRO A 5 -23.75 -26.38 -6.22
N THR A 6 -23.13 -27.54 -6.34
CA THR A 6 -21.68 -27.69 -6.41
C THR A 6 -21.18 -26.97 -7.67
N LYS A 7 -20.67 -25.74 -7.51
CA LYS A 7 -19.86 -25.09 -8.55
C LYS A 7 -18.76 -26.08 -8.92
N LYS A 8 -18.75 -26.55 -10.18
CA LYS A 8 -17.63 -27.31 -10.73
C LYS A 8 -16.40 -26.42 -10.56
N TYR A 9 -15.52 -26.74 -9.60
CA TYR A 9 -14.27 -26.03 -9.42
C TYR A 9 -13.44 -26.25 -10.68
N LYS A 10 -13.47 -25.27 -11.58
CA LYS A 10 -12.50 -25.21 -12.67
C LYS A 10 -11.13 -25.10 -12.01
N ILE A 11 -10.20 -25.95 -12.44
CA ILE A 11 -8.81 -25.87 -11.99
C ILE A 11 -8.33 -24.44 -12.26
N PRO A 12 -7.79 -23.73 -11.26
CA PRO A 12 -7.35 -22.37 -11.43
C PRO A 12 -6.21 -22.32 -12.45
N ARG A 13 -6.26 -21.34 -13.34
CA ARG A 13 -5.22 -21.16 -14.36
C ARG A 13 -4.12 -20.24 -13.83
N PRO A 14 -2.83 -20.54 -14.07
CA PRO A 14 -1.77 -19.60 -13.76
C PRO A 14 -1.97 -18.28 -14.50
N ILE A 15 -1.85 -17.15 -13.81
CA ILE A 15 -2.13 -15.85 -14.41
C ILE A 15 -1.11 -15.45 -15.49
N ASN A 16 0.13 -15.92 -15.35
CA ASN A 16 1.23 -15.69 -16.29
C ASN A 16 1.03 -16.36 -17.66
N GLU A 17 0.07 -17.29 -17.79
CA GLU A 17 -0.28 -17.94 -19.06
C GLU A 17 -1.39 -17.20 -19.82
N SER A 18 -2.01 -16.19 -19.21
CA SER A 18 -3.14 -15.45 -19.80
C SER A 18 -2.71 -14.11 -20.37
N SER A 19 -2.85 -13.95 -21.68
CA SER A 19 -2.65 -12.68 -22.38
C SER A 19 -3.90 -11.80 -22.45
N ASP A 20 -4.99 -12.21 -21.80
CA ASP A 20 -6.24 -11.47 -21.84
C ASP A 20 -6.08 -10.08 -21.18
N PRO A 21 -6.76 -9.04 -21.68
CA PRO A 21 -6.74 -7.73 -21.04
C PRO A 21 -7.43 -7.80 -19.68
N PHE A 22 -6.91 -7.06 -18.70
CA PHE A 22 -7.57 -6.93 -17.42
C PHE A 22 -8.84 -6.08 -17.54
N GLN A 23 -9.95 -6.54 -16.97
CA GLN A 23 -11.25 -5.89 -17.07
C GLN A 23 -11.95 -5.83 -15.72
N VAL A 24 -12.68 -4.73 -15.48
CA VAL A 24 -13.54 -4.55 -14.32
C VAL A 24 -14.87 -3.94 -14.77
N TYR A 25 -15.97 -4.47 -14.25
CA TYR A 25 -17.30 -3.93 -14.49
C TYR A 25 -17.68 -2.97 -13.36
N ILE A 26 -18.05 -1.75 -13.72
CA ILE A 26 -18.56 -0.74 -12.78
C ILE A 26 -20.08 -0.78 -12.87
N ASP A 27 -20.72 -1.24 -11.80
CA ASP A 27 -22.18 -1.38 -11.78
C ASP A 27 -22.84 -0.08 -11.34
N SER A 28 -22.70 0.26 -10.06
CA SER A 28 -23.52 1.27 -9.41
C SER A 28 -22.83 1.96 -8.24
N LEU A 29 -23.16 3.23 -8.01
CA LEU A 29 -22.73 4.03 -6.87
C LEU A 29 -23.94 4.40 -6.01
N PHE A 30 -23.86 4.12 -4.71
CA PHE A 30 -24.93 4.27 -3.74
C PHE A 30 -24.56 5.26 -2.62
N SER A 31 -25.57 5.85 -1.97
CA SER A 31 -25.43 6.58 -0.70
C SER A 31 -24.47 7.77 -0.74
N LEU A 32 -24.52 8.60 -1.79
CA LEU A 32 -23.72 9.83 -1.86
C LEU A 32 -24.14 10.84 -0.77
N PRO A 33 -23.22 11.50 -0.04
CA PRO A 33 -23.59 12.30 1.15
C PRO A 33 -24.20 13.66 0.80
N THR A 34 -23.97 14.18 -0.41
CA THR A 34 -24.32 15.57 -0.80
C THR A 34 -25.05 15.59 -2.14
N ILE A 35 -26.23 14.95 -2.16
CA ILE A 35 -27.00 14.70 -3.39
C ILE A 35 -27.65 15.97 -3.98
N SER A 36 -27.73 17.09 -3.23
CA SER A 36 -28.59 18.20 -3.66
C SER A 36 -28.09 18.92 -4.93
N ASN A 37 -26.77 18.97 -5.14
CA ASN A 37 -26.16 19.85 -6.16
C ASN A 37 -25.30 19.10 -7.20
N ILE A 38 -25.18 17.77 -7.14
CA ILE A 38 -24.36 17.02 -8.11
C ILE A 38 -25.12 16.94 -9.45
N LYS A 39 -24.48 17.44 -10.52
CA LYS A 39 -24.97 17.40 -11.91
C LYS A 39 -24.63 16.08 -12.59
N ALA A 40 -23.38 15.66 -12.45
CA ALA A 40 -22.87 14.45 -13.09
C ALA A 40 -21.72 13.85 -12.29
N VAL A 41 -21.52 12.54 -12.43
CA VAL A 41 -20.46 11.78 -11.76
C VAL A 41 -19.66 10.99 -12.79
N ARG A 42 -18.36 10.84 -12.55
CA ARG A 42 -17.45 9.99 -13.31
C ARG A 42 -16.56 9.22 -12.34
N ILE A 43 -16.24 7.97 -12.67
CA ILE A 43 -15.35 7.13 -11.88
C ILE A 43 -14.11 6.85 -12.70
N ILE A 44 -12.95 7.08 -12.08
CA ILE A 44 -11.65 6.73 -12.63
C ILE A 44 -11.17 5.48 -11.92
N ALA A 45 -10.78 4.47 -12.68
CA ALA A 45 -10.13 3.27 -12.18
C ALA A 45 -8.64 3.32 -12.57
N ARG A 46 -7.75 3.36 -11.58
CA ARG A 46 -6.29 3.30 -11.76
C ARG A 46 -5.79 1.93 -11.32
N LEU A 47 -5.13 1.21 -12.22
CA LEU A 47 -4.36 0.03 -11.88
C LEU A 47 -3.02 0.49 -11.32
N CYS A 48 -2.75 0.15 -10.07
CA CYS A 48 -1.56 0.59 -9.34
C CYS A 48 -0.71 -0.59 -8.88
N TYR A 49 0.60 -0.35 -8.81
CA TYR A 49 1.56 -1.21 -8.11
C TYR A 49 2.48 -0.32 -7.27
N GLY A 50 2.42 -0.51 -5.94
CA GLY A 50 2.98 0.43 -4.99
C GLY A 50 2.51 1.86 -5.26
N ASN A 51 3.43 2.82 -5.26
CA ASN A 51 3.12 4.24 -5.48
C ASN A 51 2.96 4.63 -6.96
N GLN A 52 2.93 3.69 -7.89
CA GLN A 52 2.87 3.96 -9.32
C GLN A 52 1.53 3.53 -9.93
N THR A 53 0.94 4.41 -10.74
CA THR A 53 -0.17 4.04 -11.63
C THR A 53 0.40 3.42 -12.90
N LYS A 54 0.02 2.17 -13.18
CA LYS A 54 0.43 1.41 -14.38
C LYS A 54 -0.52 1.62 -15.55
N ALA A 55 -1.82 1.68 -15.28
CA ALA A 55 -2.82 1.96 -16.30
C ALA A 55 -4.00 2.73 -15.69
N ARG A 56 -4.72 3.48 -16.52
CA ARG A 56 -5.85 4.32 -16.09
C ARG A 56 -7.00 4.20 -17.08
N GLN A 57 -8.19 3.93 -16.56
CA GLN A 57 -9.44 3.89 -17.31
C GLN A 57 -10.50 4.74 -16.61
N MET A 58 -11.53 5.14 -17.34
CA MET A 58 -12.61 5.95 -16.77
C MET A 58 -13.97 5.56 -17.33
N THR A 59 -15.01 5.74 -16.53
CA THR A 59 -16.39 5.59 -16.97
C THR A 59 -16.83 6.79 -17.80
N ARG A 60 -17.94 6.63 -18.52
CA ARG A 60 -18.68 7.76 -19.10
C ARG A 60 -19.18 8.67 -17.98
N SER A 61 -19.33 9.96 -18.27
CA SER A 61 -20.00 10.85 -17.31
C SER A 61 -21.48 10.49 -17.25
N MET A 62 -21.95 10.16 -16.06
CA MET A 62 -23.35 9.84 -15.81
C MET A 62 -24.02 11.03 -15.16
N SER A 63 -25.06 11.55 -15.81
CA SER A 63 -25.90 12.59 -15.23
C SER A 63 -26.62 12.05 -14.00
N PHE A 64 -26.63 12.83 -12.93
CA PHE A 64 -27.40 12.49 -11.74
C PHE A 64 -28.90 12.73 -12.01
N VAL A 65 -29.63 11.69 -12.40
CA VAL A 65 -31.09 11.79 -12.54
C VAL A 65 -31.70 11.59 -11.15
N ARG A 66 -32.28 12.65 -10.57
CA ARG A 66 -33.14 12.50 -9.38
C ARG A 66 -34.29 11.58 -9.76
N ASN A 67 -34.30 10.36 -9.21
CA ASN A 67 -35.49 9.55 -9.20
C ASN A 67 -36.52 10.23 -8.27
N ASN A 68 -37.36 11.11 -8.84
CA ASN A 68 -38.53 11.67 -8.18
C ASN A 68 -39.66 10.61 -8.09
N TYR A 69 -39.36 9.42 -7.58
CA TYR A 69 -40.41 8.49 -7.18
C TYR A 69 -40.80 8.81 -5.74
N HIS A 70 -41.80 9.68 -5.59
CA HIS A 70 -42.69 9.63 -4.43
C HIS A 70 -43.43 8.30 -4.47
N SER A 71 -42.80 7.26 -3.93
CA SER A 71 -43.46 6.02 -3.54
C SER A 71 -43.44 6.01 -2.01
N GLU A 72 -44.62 5.90 -1.40
CA GLU A 72 -44.83 5.81 0.06
C GLU A 72 -44.22 4.52 0.68
N ASN A 73 -43.35 3.81 -0.03
CA ASN A 73 -42.59 2.68 0.46
C ASN A 73 -41.12 3.07 0.69
N VAL A 74 -40.81 3.22 1.97
CA VAL A 74 -39.49 3.26 2.62
C VAL A 74 -38.28 2.83 1.74
N SER A 75 -37.30 3.74 1.62
CA SER A 75 -35.84 3.45 1.60
C SER A 75 -35.16 2.93 0.32
N LEU A 76 -35.33 3.56 -0.84
CA LEU A 76 -34.30 3.44 -1.89
C LEU A 76 -33.39 4.68 -1.83
N LYS A 77 -32.17 4.50 -1.30
CA LYS A 77 -31.12 5.52 -1.38
C LYS A 77 -30.84 5.84 -2.85
N PRO A 78 -30.57 7.11 -3.23
CA PRO A 78 -30.26 7.44 -4.60
C PRO A 78 -29.05 6.63 -5.10
N GLN A 79 -29.19 6.11 -6.31
CA GLN A 79 -28.22 5.25 -6.98
C GLN A 79 -27.90 5.84 -8.34
N ILE A 80 -26.61 5.87 -8.68
CA ILE A 80 -26.13 6.16 -10.03
C ILE A 80 -25.68 4.84 -10.63
N ARG A 81 -26.36 4.39 -11.69
CA ARG A 81 -25.98 3.19 -12.43
C ARG A 81 -25.06 3.58 -13.59
N PHE A 82 -23.90 2.92 -13.68
CA PHE A 82 -22.92 3.10 -14.75
C PHE A 82 -23.06 2.01 -15.81
N ASP A 83 -23.23 0.75 -15.39
CA ASP A 83 -23.39 -0.42 -16.27
C ASP A 83 -22.34 -0.45 -17.39
N GLN A 84 -21.06 -0.39 -16.98
CA GLN A 84 -19.96 -0.23 -17.92
C GLN A 84 -18.78 -1.14 -17.58
N TRP A 85 -18.31 -1.88 -18.57
CA TRP A 85 -17.00 -2.54 -18.54
C TRP A 85 -15.89 -1.54 -18.83
N LEU A 86 -14.88 -1.53 -17.97
CA LEU A 86 -13.60 -0.86 -18.20
C LEU A 86 -12.57 -1.91 -18.59
N SER A 87 -12.06 -1.82 -19.81
CA SER A 87 -10.99 -2.66 -20.33
C SER A 87 -9.67 -1.92 -20.24
N PHE A 88 -8.67 -2.51 -19.60
CA PHE A 88 -7.32 -1.98 -19.54
C PHE A 88 -6.49 -2.63 -20.65
N ASP A 89 -6.60 -2.10 -21.87
CA ASP A 89 -5.99 -2.70 -23.05
C ASP A 89 -4.45 -2.75 -22.98
N ASP A 90 -3.85 -1.80 -22.26
CA ASP A 90 -2.41 -1.72 -21.98
C ASP A 90 -1.96 -2.56 -20.77
N ALA A 91 -2.87 -3.28 -20.11
CA ALA A 91 -2.53 -4.12 -18.96
C ALA A 91 -3.09 -5.53 -19.13
N ARG A 92 -2.20 -6.47 -19.42
CA ARG A 92 -2.56 -7.89 -19.56
C ARG A 92 -2.53 -8.60 -18.22
N LEU A 93 -3.33 -9.65 -18.08
CA LEU A 93 -3.35 -10.47 -16.87
C LEU A 93 -1.95 -11.03 -16.51
N CYS A 94 -1.18 -11.49 -17.49
CA CYS A 94 0.17 -12.01 -17.27
C CYS A 94 1.21 -10.96 -16.83
N GLU A 95 0.93 -9.66 -17.01
CA GLU A 95 1.82 -8.55 -16.66
C GLU A 95 1.47 -7.93 -15.30
N LEU A 96 0.33 -8.31 -14.72
CA LEU A 96 -0.06 -7.86 -13.39
C LEU A 96 1.01 -8.25 -12.38
N GLN A 97 1.21 -7.40 -11.38
CA GLN A 97 2.06 -7.69 -10.23
C GLN A 97 1.23 -8.28 -9.10
N ARG A 98 1.84 -9.11 -8.24
CA ARG A 98 1.13 -9.80 -7.15
C ARG A 98 0.43 -8.84 -6.19
N GLU A 99 1.05 -7.72 -5.88
CA GLU A 99 0.52 -6.68 -5.00
C GLU A 99 -0.22 -5.57 -5.77
N ALA A 100 -0.58 -5.81 -7.03
CA ALA A 100 -1.38 -4.88 -7.80
C ALA A 100 -2.76 -4.66 -7.16
N LEU A 101 -3.25 -3.43 -7.29
CA LEU A 101 -4.56 -3.03 -6.81
C LEU A 101 -5.24 -2.10 -7.80
N LEU A 102 -6.56 -2.00 -7.69
CA LEU A 102 -7.34 -0.94 -8.33
C LEU A 102 -7.64 0.15 -7.32
N LEU A 103 -7.32 1.39 -7.67
CA LEU A 103 -7.83 2.58 -7.00
C LEU A 103 -9.00 3.13 -7.83
N PHE A 104 -10.14 3.31 -7.17
CA PHE A 104 -11.30 4.00 -7.72
C PHE A 104 -11.37 5.41 -7.14
N GLU A 105 -11.36 6.41 -8.01
CA GLU A 105 -11.52 7.82 -7.67
C GLU A 105 -12.86 8.29 -8.24
N ILE A 106 -13.70 8.85 -7.38
CA ILE A 106 -15.04 9.32 -7.75
C ILE A 106 -14.98 10.83 -7.89
N TYR A 107 -15.28 11.31 -9.09
CA TYR A 107 -15.32 12.73 -9.44
C TYR A 107 -16.75 13.18 -9.70
N ALA A 108 -17.10 14.36 -9.19
CA ALA A 108 -18.41 14.96 -9.38
C ALA A 108 -18.32 16.36 -9.97
N ASN A 109 -19.26 16.68 -10.84
CA ASN A 109 -19.57 18.03 -11.30
C ASN A 109 -20.80 18.54 -10.54
N TYR A 110 -20.83 19.82 -10.19
CA TYR A 110 -21.92 20.46 -9.45
C TYR A 110 -22.75 21.40 -10.36
N ASN A 111 -24.01 21.64 -9.99
CA ASN A 111 -24.90 22.54 -10.72
C ASN A 111 -24.54 24.01 -10.50
N ASP A 112 -24.07 24.33 -9.30
CA ASP A 112 -23.53 25.63 -8.95
C ASP A 112 -22.01 25.55 -9.10
N ASP A 113 -21.40 26.59 -9.66
CA ASP A 113 -19.95 26.74 -9.62
C ASP A 113 -19.57 26.83 -8.13
N MET A 114 -19.04 25.73 -7.59
CA MET A 114 -18.47 25.76 -6.24
C MET A 114 -17.34 26.78 -6.26
N ASP A 115 -17.44 27.82 -5.44
CA ASP A 115 -16.35 28.77 -5.24
C ASP A 115 -15.07 27.97 -4.99
N SER A 116 -14.02 28.29 -5.75
CA SER A 116 -12.72 27.63 -5.81
C SER A 116 -11.90 27.77 -4.50
N SER A 117 -12.57 27.92 -3.37
CA SER A 117 -12.04 28.18 -2.03
C SER A 117 -11.95 26.93 -1.15
N SER A 118 -12.42 25.77 -1.62
CA SER A 118 -12.16 24.49 -0.95
C SER A 118 -11.02 23.74 -1.65
N SER A 119 -10.06 23.26 -0.87
CA SER A 119 -8.84 22.53 -1.25
C SER A 119 -9.11 21.14 -1.91
N SER A 120 -10.14 21.03 -2.74
CA SER A 120 -10.54 19.80 -3.40
C SER A 120 -9.71 19.58 -4.67
N THR A 121 -9.08 18.41 -4.77
CA THR A 121 -8.40 17.97 -5.99
C THR A 121 -9.41 17.90 -7.14
N TYR A 122 -9.20 18.65 -8.22
CA TYR A 122 -10.07 18.62 -9.40
C TYR A 122 -9.30 18.15 -10.64
N GLU A 123 -10.01 17.52 -11.57
CA GLU A 123 -9.51 17.17 -12.92
C GLU A 123 -10.54 17.68 -13.96
N ILE A 124 -10.06 18.06 -15.14
CA ILE A 124 -10.90 18.51 -16.25
C ILE A 124 -11.15 17.33 -17.19
N PHE A 125 -12.42 17.06 -17.47
CA PHE A 125 -12.87 15.97 -18.33
C PHE A 125 -13.77 16.52 -19.43
N ASP A 126 -13.39 16.34 -20.70
CA ASP A 126 -14.20 16.79 -21.84
C ASP A 126 -14.56 18.30 -21.75
N GLY A 127 -13.65 19.12 -21.20
CA GLY A 127 -13.87 20.55 -20.96
C GLY A 127 -14.68 20.90 -19.70
N ILE A 128 -15.07 19.91 -18.91
CA ILE A 128 -15.86 20.06 -17.68
C ILE A 128 -14.96 19.83 -16.46
N SER A 129 -14.89 20.80 -15.55
CA SER A 129 -14.22 20.60 -14.25
C SER A 129 -15.01 19.64 -13.37
N MET A 130 -14.34 18.65 -12.80
CA MET A 130 -14.93 17.76 -11.80
C MET A 130 -14.02 17.66 -10.58
N HIS A 131 -14.63 17.64 -9.39
CA HIS A 131 -13.92 17.58 -8.11
C HIS A 131 -13.93 16.15 -7.56
N LEU A 132 -12.81 15.72 -6.99
CA LEU A 132 -12.69 14.46 -6.28
C LEU A 132 -13.55 14.51 -5.02
N ILE A 133 -14.54 13.64 -4.93
CA ILE A 133 -15.45 13.55 -3.77
C ILE A 133 -15.10 12.39 -2.85
N GLY A 134 -14.42 11.38 -3.38
CA GLY A 134 -14.01 10.24 -2.58
C GLY A 134 -13.24 9.21 -3.37
N TRP A 135 -12.67 8.26 -2.65
CA TRP A 135 -11.86 7.21 -3.23
C TRP A 135 -11.95 5.92 -2.42
N CYS A 136 -11.67 4.79 -3.08
CA CYS A 136 -11.52 3.49 -2.42
C CYS A 136 -10.61 2.60 -3.26
N SER A 137 -10.04 1.57 -2.65
CA SER A 137 -9.10 0.69 -3.33
C SER A 137 -9.41 -0.79 -3.08
N GLN A 138 -8.95 -1.62 -4.00
CA GLN A 138 -9.16 -3.05 -3.99
C GLN A 138 -7.90 -3.78 -4.46
N SER A 139 -7.25 -4.55 -3.58
CA SER A 139 -6.20 -5.51 -4.00
C SER A 139 -6.77 -6.52 -5.00
N LEU A 140 -6.05 -6.77 -6.08
CA LEU A 140 -6.49 -7.69 -7.12
C LEU A 140 -6.34 -9.16 -6.73
N PHE A 141 -5.48 -9.45 -5.76
CA PHE A 141 -5.23 -10.80 -5.29
C PHE A 141 -5.59 -10.93 -3.81
N ASP A 142 -6.16 -12.06 -3.44
CA ASP A 142 -6.43 -12.40 -2.04
C ASP A 142 -5.17 -12.95 -1.33
N ASN A 143 -5.31 -13.38 -0.08
CA ASN A 143 -4.19 -13.93 0.69
C ASN A 143 -3.75 -15.32 0.20
N GLU A 144 -4.60 -16.03 -0.54
CA GLU A 144 -4.36 -17.36 -1.09
C GLU A 144 -3.84 -17.29 -2.53
N HIS A 145 -3.40 -16.10 -2.98
CA HIS A 145 -2.81 -15.87 -4.29
C HIS A 145 -3.80 -15.93 -5.46
N TYR A 146 -5.11 -15.99 -5.21
CA TYR A 146 -6.10 -15.98 -6.27
C TYR A 146 -6.47 -14.55 -6.69
N LEU A 147 -6.63 -14.35 -8.00
CA LEU A 147 -7.23 -13.14 -8.53
C LEU A 147 -8.69 -13.06 -8.06
N ILE A 148 -9.10 -11.89 -7.56
CA ILE A 148 -10.47 -11.69 -7.08
C ILE A 148 -11.48 -11.85 -8.22
N THR A 149 -12.62 -12.49 -7.92
CA THR A 149 -13.69 -12.70 -8.89
C THR A 149 -15.06 -12.30 -8.35
N GLY A 150 -15.98 -11.97 -9.27
CA GLY A 150 -17.36 -11.66 -8.96
C GLY A 150 -17.57 -10.28 -8.32
N GLU A 151 -18.77 -10.08 -7.77
CA GLU A 151 -19.22 -8.79 -7.28
C GLU A 151 -18.56 -8.40 -5.95
N ARG A 152 -18.25 -7.11 -5.79
CA ARG A 152 -17.65 -6.49 -4.61
C ARG A 152 -18.32 -5.15 -4.33
N TYR A 153 -18.55 -4.89 -3.06
CA TYR A 153 -19.04 -3.61 -2.56
C TYR A 153 -17.91 -2.91 -1.80
N LEU A 154 -17.54 -1.73 -2.26
CA LEU A 154 -16.42 -0.96 -1.76
C LEU A 154 -16.95 0.31 -1.10
N GLY A 155 -16.73 0.43 0.20
CA GLY A 155 -17.04 1.66 0.92
C GLY A 155 -16.01 2.74 0.63
N ILE A 156 -16.49 3.93 0.31
CA ILE A 156 -15.71 5.08 -0.15
C ILE A 156 -15.27 5.94 1.03
N PHE A 157 -14.01 6.38 1.03
CA PHE A 157 -13.51 7.42 1.92
C PHE A 157 -13.79 8.80 1.33
N ASP A 158 -14.21 9.73 2.18
CA ASP A 158 -14.41 11.13 1.78
C ASP A 158 -13.06 11.81 1.54
N ALA A 159 -12.91 12.41 0.37
CA ALA A 159 -11.69 13.09 -0.04
C ALA A 159 -11.38 14.35 0.78
N SER A 160 -12.40 14.96 1.41
CA SER A 160 -12.23 16.17 2.23
C SER A 160 -11.64 15.88 3.61
N THR A 161 -11.86 14.68 4.14
CA THR A 161 -11.42 14.28 5.49
C THR A 161 -10.22 13.36 5.48
N THR A 162 -9.90 12.75 4.33
CA THR A 162 -8.84 11.75 4.22
C THR A 162 -7.82 12.12 3.14
N ASN A 163 -6.57 12.28 3.57
CA ASN A 163 -5.45 12.38 2.64
C ASN A 163 -5.13 10.98 2.07
N ARG A 164 -4.90 10.92 0.75
CA ARG A 164 -4.46 9.71 0.06
C ARG A 164 -3.06 9.32 0.53
N THR A 165 -2.96 8.41 1.50
CA THR A 165 -1.68 7.91 2.02
C THR A 165 -1.30 6.62 1.28
N GLY A 166 -0.68 6.77 0.11
CA GLY A 166 -0.27 5.65 -0.74
C GLY A 166 -1.44 4.82 -1.28
N PHE A 167 -1.14 3.85 -2.14
CA PHE A 167 -2.14 2.94 -2.68
C PHE A 167 -2.06 1.62 -1.91
N TYR A 168 -2.97 1.40 -0.97
CA TYR A 168 -3.13 0.13 -0.22
C TYR A 168 -4.60 -0.22 -0.17
N SER A 169 -4.94 -1.50 -0.02
CA SER A 169 -6.34 -1.96 0.00
C SER A 169 -7.06 -1.50 1.26
N LEU A 170 -7.75 -0.37 1.15
CA LEU A 170 -8.53 0.26 2.20
C LEU A 170 -9.99 0.28 1.76
N ARG A 171 -10.87 -0.19 2.65
CA ARG A 171 -12.32 -0.15 2.44
C ARG A 171 -12.98 0.53 3.63
N ASN A 172 -13.81 1.54 3.37
CA ASN A 172 -14.59 2.20 4.40
C ASN A 172 -15.88 1.41 4.69
N VAL A 173 -15.80 0.30 5.42
CA VAL A 173 -16.98 -0.55 5.69
C VAL A 173 -17.70 -0.15 7.00
N PHE A 174 -17.08 0.71 7.82
CA PHE A 174 -17.51 0.99 9.19
C PHE A 174 -18.37 2.25 9.32
N GLU A 175 -18.16 3.22 8.45
CA GLU A 175 -19.01 4.41 8.43
C GLU A 175 -20.40 4.04 7.89
N ARG A 176 -21.40 4.04 8.77
CA ARG A 176 -22.79 3.66 8.44
C ARG A 176 -23.38 4.46 7.27
N ASN A 177 -22.86 5.65 7.01
CA ASN A 177 -23.31 6.57 5.98
C ASN A 177 -22.32 6.72 4.82
N CYS A 178 -21.30 5.86 4.72
CA CYS A 178 -20.38 5.92 3.58
C CYS A 178 -21.09 5.63 2.26
N SER A 179 -20.56 6.23 1.20
CA SER A 179 -20.96 5.87 -0.17
C SER A 179 -20.39 4.50 -0.53
N ILE A 180 -21.15 3.73 -1.30
CA ILE A 180 -20.76 2.36 -1.68
C ILE A 180 -20.66 2.29 -3.19
N LEU A 181 -19.53 1.80 -3.69
CA LEU A 181 -19.32 1.46 -5.08
C LEU A 181 -19.49 -0.05 -5.27
N SER A 182 -20.40 -0.47 -6.15
CA SER A 182 -20.50 -1.85 -6.61
C SER A 182 -19.69 -2.04 -7.90
N VAL A 183 -18.78 -3.01 -7.87
CA VAL A 183 -17.97 -3.44 -9.00
C VAL A 183 -18.02 -4.95 -9.14
N SER A 184 -17.80 -5.47 -10.34
CA SER A 184 -17.67 -6.91 -10.58
C SER A 184 -16.40 -7.22 -11.35
N PHE A 185 -15.72 -8.27 -10.92
CA PHE A 185 -14.51 -8.80 -11.56
C PHE A 185 -14.85 -10.05 -12.37
N LEU A 186 -13.99 -10.37 -13.35
CA LEU A 186 -14.14 -11.55 -14.21
C LEU A 186 -14.40 -12.81 -13.38
N ASP A 187 -15.42 -13.59 -13.75
CA ASP A 187 -15.75 -14.87 -13.09
C ASP A 187 -14.87 -16.02 -13.60
N GLN A 188 -13.56 -15.74 -13.72
CA GLN A 188 -12.53 -16.70 -14.10
C GLN A 188 -11.52 -16.83 -12.97
N SER A 189 -11.21 -18.08 -12.59
CA SER A 189 -10.27 -18.35 -11.52
C SER A 189 -8.84 -18.35 -12.06
N PHE A 190 -8.09 -17.30 -11.72
CA PHE A 190 -6.65 -17.22 -11.93
C PHE A 190 -5.92 -17.28 -10.60
N VAL A 191 -4.76 -17.91 -10.58
CA VAL A 191 -3.87 -17.98 -9.42
C VAL A 191 -2.52 -17.38 -9.78
N TRP A 192 -1.95 -16.63 -8.84
CA TRP A 192 -0.57 -16.18 -8.94
C TRP A 192 0.36 -17.37 -8.70
N PRO A 193 1.22 -17.71 -9.66
CA PRO A 193 2.13 -18.85 -9.54
C PRO A 193 3.21 -18.61 -8.48
N ASP A 194 3.69 -19.70 -7.88
CA ASP A 194 4.87 -19.65 -7.00
C ASP A 194 6.10 -19.25 -7.81
N VAL A 195 6.74 -18.15 -7.41
CA VAL A 195 7.94 -17.65 -8.08
C VAL A 195 9.16 -18.44 -7.60
N GLN A 196 9.70 -19.28 -8.48
CA GLN A 196 10.96 -19.97 -8.20
C GLN A 196 12.14 -19.10 -8.60
N ALA A 197 12.92 -18.66 -7.62
CA ALA A 197 14.15 -17.92 -7.86
C ALA A 197 15.14 -18.74 -8.70
N ARG A 198 15.78 -18.09 -9.67
CA ARG A 198 16.87 -18.72 -10.44
C ARG A 198 18.07 -18.98 -9.53
N ASN A 199 18.81 -20.06 -9.81
CA ASN A 199 19.98 -20.48 -9.02
C ASN A 199 21.26 -20.61 -9.86
N ASP A 200 21.22 -20.22 -11.13
CA ASP A 200 22.27 -20.45 -12.12
C ASP A 200 23.30 -19.31 -12.22
N LYS A 201 23.01 -18.13 -11.65
CA LYS A 201 23.92 -16.99 -11.65
C LYS A 201 24.67 -16.86 -10.34
N HIS A 202 25.93 -16.45 -10.45
CA HIS A 202 26.85 -16.28 -9.33
C HIS A 202 27.32 -14.83 -9.22
N PRO A 203 27.73 -14.40 -8.01
CA PRO A 203 28.30 -13.06 -7.81
C PRO A 203 29.49 -12.83 -8.74
N GLY A 204 29.47 -11.67 -9.38
CA GLY A 204 30.56 -11.19 -10.22
C GLY A 204 31.62 -10.50 -9.37
N ASN A 205 32.88 -10.67 -9.73
CA ASN A 205 33.97 -9.99 -9.02
C ASN A 205 34.10 -8.54 -9.53
N PHE A 206 33.86 -7.56 -8.65
CA PHE A 206 33.90 -6.13 -9.00
C PHE A 206 35.23 -5.70 -9.63
N THR A 207 36.33 -6.37 -9.27
CA THR A 207 37.68 -6.03 -9.75
C THR A 207 37.93 -6.45 -11.21
N GLU A 208 37.12 -7.36 -11.76
CA GLU A 208 37.24 -7.84 -13.15
C GLU A 208 36.64 -6.85 -14.16
N MET A 209 35.89 -5.85 -13.70
CA MET A 209 35.29 -4.82 -14.54
C MET A 209 36.30 -3.75 -14.98
N SER A 210 36.05 -3.05 -16.09
CA SER A 210 36.86 -1.89 -16.48
C SER A 210 36.79 -0.77 -15.45
N ARG A 211 37.88 -0.01 -15.29
CA ARG A 211 37.97 1.09 -14.31
C ARG A 211 36.86 2.12 -14.47
N ASP A 212 36.49 2.46 -15.70
CA ASP A 212 35.43 3.43 -15.97
C ASP A 212 34.07 2.97 -15.43
N LYS A 213 33.75 1.67 -15.62
CA LYS A 213 32.51 1.08 -15.10
C LYS A 213 32.53 0.99 -13.58
N GLN A 214 33.67 0.61 -13.00
CA GLN A 214 33.83 0.58 -11.54
C GLN A 214 33.61 1.98 -10.94
N GLU A 215 34.19 3.01 -11.55
CA GLU A 215 34.06 4.39 -11.09
C GLU A 215 32.61 4.86 -11.20
N GLN A 216 31.95 4.62 -12.33
CA GLN A 216 30.53 4.94 -12.53
C GLN A 216 29.64 4.25 -11.50
N LEU A 217 29.78 2.94 -11.28
CA LEU A 217 29.01 2.20 -10.27
C LEU A 217 29.26 2.75 -8.86
N SER A 218 30.52 3.06 -8.53
CA SER A 218 30.86 3.62 -7.22
C SER A 218 30.23 4.99 -6.99
N ARG A 219 30.14 5.83 -8.03
CA ARG A 219 29.47 7.13 -7.97
C ARG A 219 27.97 6.97 -7.73
N LEU A 220 27.31 6.08 -8.48
CA LEU A 220 25.88 5.82 -8.33
C LEU A 220 25.53 5.25 -6.95
N LEU A 221 26.32 4.32 -6.43
CA LEU A 221 26.10 3.73 -5.10
C LEU A 221 26.39 4.69 -3.95
N LYS A 222 27.21 5.73 -4.16
CA LYS A 222 27.49 6.76 -3.14
C LYS A 222 26.41 7.84 -3.06
N ARG A 223 25.49 7.92 -4.03
CA ARG A 223 24.36 8.87 -3.95
C ARG A 223 23.53 8.57 -2.69
N PRO A 224 23.06 9.60 -1.94
CA PRO A 224 22.27 9.38 -0.74
C PRO A 224 21.00 8.59 -1.06
N SER A 225 20.59 7.70 -0.15
CA SER A 225 19.33 6.97 -0.29
C SER A 225 18.16 7.95 -0.24
N LEU A 226 17.30 7.92 -1.24
CA LEU A 226 16.19 8.89 -1.38
C LEU A 226 15.03 8.65 -0.43
N LEU A 227 15.03 7.49 0.20
CA LEU A 227 13.86 6.92 0.83
C LEU A 227 13.83 7.20 2.34
N LEU A 228 15.00 7.48 2.93
CA LEU A 228 15.14 7.90 4.33
C LEU A 228 15.55 9.38 4.35
N VAL A 229 14.60 10.27 4.66
CA VAL A 229 14.90 11.69 4.86
C VAL A 229 15.38 11.88 6.29
N ASP A 230 16.56 12.45 6.48
CA ASP A 230 17.02 12.92 7.79
C ASP A 230 16.14 14.10 8.24
N HIS A 231 15.24 13.86 9.19
CA HIS A 231 14.41 14.91 9.80
C HIS A 231 15.19 15.83 10.76
N SER A 232 16.50 15.61 10.95
CA SER A 232 17.35 16.39 11.87
C SER A 232 17.61 17.83 11.40
N SER A 233 17.25 18.20 10.17
CA SER A 233 17.43 19.56 9.63
C SER A 233 16.20 20.49 9.79
N MET A 234 15.13 20.07 10.47
CA MET A 234 13.89 20.86 10.61
C MET A 234 13.67 21.48 12.02
N THR A 235 14.58 21.27 12.98
CA THR A 235 14.43 21.82 14.35
C THR A 235 15.62 22.64 14.80
N THR A 236 15.84 23.80 14.17
CA THR A 236 16.49 24.94 14.82
C THR A 236 15.84 26.23 14.32
N ASN A 237 14.96 26.80 15.15
CA ASN A 237 14.55 28.19 15.05
C ASN A 237 15.78 29.06 15.35
N ASP A 238 16.60 29.36 14.35
CA ASP A 238 17.64 30.38 14.45
C ASP A 238 17.56 31.36 13.27
N ASN A 239 17.01 32.54 13.57
CA ASN A 239 16.94 33.71 12.70
C ASN A 239 18.33 34.32 12.45
N ARG A 240 19.19 33.63 11.70
CA ARG A 240 20.42 34.24 11.16
C ARG A 240 20.51 34.01 9.66
N LYS A 241 20.41 35.12 8.93
CA LYS A 241 20.81 35.28 7.53
C LYS A 241 22.12 34.54 7.26
N GLN A 242 22.04 33.34 6.70
CA GLN A 242 23.16 32.64 6.09
C GLN A 242 22.66 32.00 4.80
N GLN A 243 23.51 32.11 3.79
CA GLN A 243 23.28 31.77 2.40
C GLN A 243 22.85 30.31 2.23
N PRO A 244 22.02 29.96 1.22
CA PRO A 244 21.67 28.59 0.93
C PRO A 244 22.89 27.88 0.31
N SER A 245 23.70 27.24 1.14
CA SER A 245 24.71 26.27 0.69
C SER A 245 24.29 24.85 1.08
N SER A 246 23.34 24.30 0.32
CA SER A 246 23.18 22.87 0.05
C SER A 246 22.09 22.67 -1.02
N ASN A 247 22.35 23.23 -2.21
CA ASN A 247 21.64 22.85 -3.42
C ASN A 247 22.06 21.41 -3.78
N THR A 248 21.40 20.40 -3.22
CA THR A 248 21.23 19.12 -3.92
C THR A 248 19.85 19.20 -4.55
N THR A 249 19.80 19.52 -5.85
CA THR A 249 18.54 19.49 -6.60
C THR A 249 17.97 18.07 -6.53
N ASP A 250 16.65 17.93 -6.45
CA ASP A 250 15.99 16.62 -6.47
C ASP A 250 16.32 15.80 -7.73
N GLU A 251 16.92 16.43 -8.75
CA GLU A 251 17.49 15.80 -9.95
C GLU A 251 18.78 14.99 -9.70
N GLU A 252 19.61 15.34 -8.70
CA GLU A 252 20.81 14.54 -8.36
C GLU A 252 20.48 13.27 -7.57
N ARG A 253 19.23 13.18 -7.13
CA ARG A 253 18.71 12.17 -6.23
C ARG A 253 18.14 10.98 -7.00
N GLU A 254 17.36 11.21 -8.06
CA GLU A 254 16.80 10.13 -8.87
C GLU A 254 17.79 9.60 -9.91
N PHE A 255 17.71 8.30 -10.21
CA PHE A 255 18.51 7.69 -11.26
C PHE A 255 17.83 7.90 -12.61
N SER A 256 18.59 8.27 -13.64
CA SER A 256 18.06 8.26 -15.01
C SER A 256 17.74 6.83 -15.47
N GLU A 257 16.93 6.67 -16.53
CA GLU A 257 16.62 5.35 -17.09
C GLU A 257 17.89 4.58 -17.52
N ASP A 258 18.87 5.29 -18.09
CA ASP A 258 20.17 4.73 -18.48
C ASP A 258 20.99 4.28 -17.26
N GLU A 259 21.00 5.09 -16.19
CA GLU A 259 21.66 4.74 -14.93
C GLU A 259 20.98 3.53 -14.28
N CYS A 260 19.65 3.46 -14.33
CA CYS A 260 18.87 2.33 -13.84
C CYS A 260 19.21 1.04 -14.58
N HIS A 261 19.21 1.08 -15.91
CA HIS A 261 19.58 -0.04 -16.75
C HIS A 261 21.05 -0.46 -16.51
N PHE A 262 21.96 0.51 -16.34
CA PHE A 262 23.35 0.26 -16.05
C PHE A 262 23.56 -0.41 -14.67
N LEU A 263 22.89 0.05 -13.63
CA LEU A 263 22.92 -0.58 -12.30
C LEU A 263 22.38 -2.01 -12.34
N TRP A 264 21.19 -2.19 -12.94
CA TRP A 264 20.56 -3.51 -13.00
C TRP A 264 21.39 -4.52 -13.80
N SER A 265 21.99 -4.10 -14.92
CA SER A 265 22.84 -4.97 -15.76
C SER A 265 24.12 -5.43 -15.06
N HIS A 266 24.64 -4.65 -14.09
CA HIS A 266 25.84 -4.99 -13.32
C HIS A 266 25.55 -5.40 -11.87
N ARG A 267 24.29 -5.73 -11.52
CA ARG A 267 23.84 -6.06 -10.16
C ARG A 267 24.70 -7.09 -9.43
N HIS A 268 25.10 -8.17 -10.09
CA HIS A 268 25.90 -9.25 -9.49
C HIS A 268 27.33 -8.80 -9.13
N PHE A 269 27.83 -7.71 -9.69
CA PHE A 269 29.14 -7.16 -9.34
C PHE A 269 29.12 -6.21 -8.14
N VAL A 270 27.94 -5.78 -7.69
CA VAL A 270 27.82 -4.77 -6.63
C VAL A 270 26.96 -5.20 -5.46
N ILE A 271 26.27 -6.34 -5.56
CA ILE A 271 25.34 -6.81 -4.54
C ILE A 271 25.99 -7.08 -3.18
N HIS A 272 27.28 -7.43 -3.17
CA HIS A 272 28.11 -7.60 -1.98
C HIS A 272 28.41 -6.29 -1.24
N LYS A 273 28.19 -5.13 -1.88
CA LYS A 273 28.40 -3.84 -1.24
C LYS A 273 27.24 -3.49 -0.31
N PRO A 274 27.50 -2.90 0.86
CA PRO A 274 26.44 -2.46 1.77
C PRO A 274 25.59 -1.37 1.10
N TYR A 275 24.30 -1.32 1.44
CA TYR A 275 23.32 -0.36 0.92
C TYR A 275 23.10 -0.41 -0.61
N ALA A 276 23.64 -1.42 -1.31
CA ALA A 276 23.45 -1.58 -2.74
C ALA A 276 22.06 -2.16 -3.06
N LEU A 277 21.49 -3.00 -2.19
CA LEU A 277 20.28 -3.76 -2.51
C LEU A 277 19.07 -2.84 -2.77
N PRO A 278 18.70 -1.87 -1.90
CA PRO A 278 17.59 -0.97 -2.19
C PRO A 278 17.76 -0.20 -3.51
N LYS A 279 18.99 0.24 -3.81
CA LYS A 279 19.29 0.99 -5.04
C LYS A 279 19.14 0.11 -6.28
N LEU A 280 19.60 -1.14 -6.21
CA LEU A 280 19.44 -2.13 -7.28
C LEU A 280 17.96 -2.45 -7.50
N LEU A 281 17.19 -2.69 -6.44
CA LEU A 281 15.76 -2.95 -6.57
C LEU A 281 15.01 -1.74 -7.11
N LYS A 282 15.35 -0.53 -6.65
CA LYS A 282 14.77 0.72 -7.16
C LYS A 282 15.12 0.98 -8.63
N SER A 283 16.30 0.54 -9.09
CA SER A 283 16.70 0.64 -10.50
C SER A 283 15.87 -0.26 -11.44
N ARG A 284 15.08 -1.19 -10.90
CA ARG A 284 14.23 -2.07 -11.70
C ARG A 284 12.88 -1.41 -11.98
N SER A 285 12.59 -1.14 -13.25
CA SER A 285 11.32 -0.57 -13.70
C SER A 285 10.16 -1.58 -13.80
N VAL A 286 10.49 -2.86 -14.03
CA VAL A 286 9.51 -3.94 -14.29
C VAL A 286 9.51 -4.97 -13.16
N TRP A 287 8.31 -5.26 -12.65
CA TRP A 287 8.05 -6.13 -11.49
C TRP A 287 7.08 -7.29 -11.83
N ASP A 288 7.04 -7.68 -13.10
CA ASP A 288 6.25 -8.82 -13.59
C ASP A 288 6.85 -10.17 -13.16
N TYR A 289 6.12 -11.27 -13.41
CA TYR A 289 6.55 -12.61 -13.00
C TYR A 289 7.98 -12.98 -13.44
N PRO A 290 8.39 -12.81 -14.72
CA PRO A 290 9.77 -13.06 -15.14
C PRO A 290 10.82 -12.23 -14.40
N SER A 291 10.51 -10.96 -14.09
CA SER A 291 11.42 -10.10 -13.33
C SER A 291 11.62 -10.59 -11.90
N LEU A 292 10.57 -11.11 -11.25
CA LEU A 292 10.63 -11.58 -9.87
C LEU A 292 11.56 -12.79 -9.71
N ILE A 293 11.69 -13.64 -10.73
CA ILE A 293 12.65 -14.76 -10.74
C ILE A 293 14.08 -14.26 -10.53
N ASP A 294 14.45 -13.18 -11.23
CA ASP A 294 15.77 -12.53 -11.10
C ASP A 294 15.90 -11.78 -9.77
N ILE A 295 14.84 -11.09 -9.33
CA ILE A 295 14.83 -10.31 -8.09
C ILE A 295 14.99 -11.22 -6.87
N TYR A 296 14.19 -12.29 -6.77
CA TYR A 296 14.24 -13.21 -5.63
C TYR A 296 15.56 -14.00 -5.60
N ALA A 297 16.15 -14.27 -6.76
CA ALA A 297 17.50 -14.83 -6.82
C ALA A 297 18.55 -13.87 -6.26
N LEU A 298 18.43 -12.57 -6.53
CA LEU A 298 19.30 -11.55 -5.95
C LEU A 298 19.17 -11.50 -4.42
N LEU A 299 17.96 -11.64 -3.86
CA LEU A 299 17.77 -11.72 -2.40
C LEU A 299 18.45 -12.96 -1.79
N ASN A 300 18.34 -14.11 -2.47
CA ASN A 300 19.02 -15.34 -2.05
C ASN A 300 20.54 -15.18 -2.09
N GLU A 301 21.07 -14.46 -3.09
CA GLU A 301 22.50 -14.14 -3.19
C GLU A 301 22.96 -13.27 -2.02
N VAL A 302 22.23 -12.20 -1.70
CA VAL A 302 22.53 -11.34 -0.53
C VAL A 302 22.55 -12.15 0.75
N THR A 303 21.53 -12.97 0.99
CA THR A 303 21.41 -13.79 2.23
C THR A 303 22.61 -14.70 2.45
N ARG A 304 23.25 -15.18 1.37
CA ARG A 304 24.41 -16.07 1.43
C ARG A 304 25.71 -15.32 1.64
N ASP A 305 25.82 -14.11 1.10
CA ASP A 305 27.08 -13.36 1.02
C ASP A 305 27.25 -12.37 2.18
N ARG A 306 26.17 -11.69 2.58
CA ARG A 306 26.23 -10.66 3.64
C ARG A 306 24.95 -10.55 4.45
N THR A 307 25.09 -10.00 5.66
CA THR A 307 23.96 -9.55 6.47
C THR A 307 23.46 -8.19 5.99
N ILE A 308 22.16 -7.98 6.10
CA ILE A 308 21.54 -6.67 5.87
C ILE A 308 21.47 -5.95 7.21
N ASP A 309 21.89 -4.69 7.22
CA ASP A 309 21.81 -3.86 8.42
C ASP A 309 20.41 -3.24 8.61
N GLU A 310 20.19 -2.62 9.76
CA GLU A 310 18.88 -2.08 10.13
C GLU A 310 18.42 -0.99 9.15
N ILE A 311 19.34 -0.11 8.74
CA ILE A 311 19.05 1.01 7.82
C ILE A 311 18.60 0.47 6.47
N GLU A 312 19.33 -0.48 5.89
CA GLU A 312 18.98 -1.10 4.62
C GLU A 312 17.67 -1.90 4.72
N ALA A 313 17.44 -2.61 5.83
CA ALA A 313 16.17 -3.31 6.06
C ALA A 313 14.99 -2.33 6.13
N PHE A 314 15.14 -1.21 6.87
CA PHE A 314 14.11 -0.17 6.93
C PHE A 314 13.86 0.47 5.57
N GLU A 315 14.89 0.67 4.75
CA GLU A 315 14.73 1.20 3.39
C GLU A 315 13.86 0.26 2.52
N LEU A 316 14.10 -1.05 2.60
CA LEU A 316 13.31 -2.08 1.90
C LEU A 316 11.87 -2.22 2.40
N LEU A 317 11.56 -1.64 3.56
CA LEU A 317 10.24 -1.65 4.17
C LEU A 317 9.42 -0.39 3.86
N LEU A 318 9.98 0.54 3.08
CA LEU A 318 9.27 1.75 2.69
C LEU A 318 8.24 1.49 1.58
N PRO A 319 7.23 2.38 1.42
CA PRO A 319 6.18 2.27 0.38
C PRO A 319 6.67 2.01 -1.04
N ALA A 320 7.90 2.43 -1.36
CA ALA A 320 8.53 2.19 -2.66
C ALA A 320 8.68 0.70 -3.00
N PHE A 321 8.77 -0.17 -1.98
CA PHE A 321 8.88 -1.62 -2.13
C PHE A 321 7.61 -2.30 -1.63
N SER A 322 6.69 -2.53 -2.57
CA SER A 322 5.38 -3.12 -2.27
C SER A 322 5.35 -4.65 -2.28
N ASP A 323 6.31 -5.30 -2.95
CA ASP A 323 6.41 -6.75 -3.03
C ASP A 323 6.53 -7.39 -1.63
N MET A 324 5.64 -8.31 -1.30
CA MET A 324 5.58 -8.87 0.05
C MET A 324 6.73 -9.82 0.37
N HIS A 325 7.36 -10.42 -0.64
CA HIS A 325 8.51 -11.30 -0.44
C HIS A 325 9.75 -10.49 -0.03
N ILE A 326 10.00 -9.34 -0.66
CA ILE A 326 11.05 -8.39 -0.26
C ILE A 326 10.80 -7.90 1.17
N ARG A 327 9.56 -7.49 1.48
CA ARG A 327 9.23 -7.01 2.83
C ARG A 327 9.42 -8.10 3.88
N SER A 328 8.96 -9.33 3.60
CA SER A 328 9.20 -10.49 4.46
C SER A 328 10.71 -10.75 4.65
N PHE A 329 11.50 -10.64 3.59
CA PHE A 329 12.95 -10.79 3.66
C PHE A 329 13.61 -9.70 4.53
N ALA A 330 13.20 -8.44 4.38
CA ALA A 330 13.67 -7.33 5.21
C ALA A 330 13.29 -7.52 6.69
N TYR A 331 12.04 -7.93 6.97
CA TYR A 331 11.61 -8.25 8.33
C TYR A 331 12.44 -9.38 8.95
N ARG A 332 12.66 -10.48 8.23
CA ARG A 332 13.47 -11.61 8.73
C ARG A 332 14.90 -11.18 9.04
N SER A 333 15.49 -10.37 8.16
CA SER A 333 16.85 -9.85 8.34
C SER A 333 16.95 -8.94 9.57
N LEU A 334 15.97 -8.06 9.77
CA LEU A 334 15.89 -7.20 10.95
C LEU A 334 15.72 -8.04 12.22
N ILE A 335 14.76 -8.97 12.23
CA ILE A 335 14.49 -9.86 13.38
C ILE A 335 15.71 -10.71 13.77
N SER A 336 16.55 -11.13 12.83
CA SER A 336 17.74 -11.92 13.14
C SER A 336 18.83 -11.16 13.89
N HIS A 337 18.76 -9.83 13.94
CA HIS A 337 19.80 -8.98 14.53
C HIS A 337 19.33 -8.11 15.71
N LEU A 338 18.02 -7.86 15.83
CA LEU A 338 17.50 -7.00 16.90
C LEU A 338 17.57 -7.64 18.29
N THR A 339 18.11 -6.89 19.26
CA THR A 339 17.92 -7.20 20.68
C THR A 339 16.53 -6.75 21.17
N SER A 340 16.12 -7.19 22.36
CA SER A 340 14.87 -6.71 22.99
C SER A 340 14.87 -5.19 23.20
N GLN A 341 16.03 -4.57 23.46
CA GLN A 341 16.17 -3.12 23.61
C GLN A 341 15.98 -2.41 22.27
N ASP A 342 16.62 -2.89 21.21
CA ASP A 342 16.51 -2.30 19.87
C ASP A 342 15.08 -2.41 19.34
N LEU A 343 14.42 -3.54 19.61
CA LEU A 343 13.02 -3.75 19.24
C LEU A 343 12.10 -2.70 19.87
N LEU A 344 12.33 -2.31 21.13
CA LEU A 344 11.56 -1.24 21.78
C LEU A 344 11.82 0.12 21.13
N ILE A 345 13.06 0.41 20.74
CA ILE A 345 13.44 1.66 20.05
C ILE A 345 12.74 1.76 18.70
N TYR A 346 12.70 0.65 17.95
CA TYR A 346 12.14 0.59 16.61
C TYR A 346 10.64 0.33 16.54
N LEU A 347 10.01 -0.02 17.66
CA LEU A 347 8.61 -0.39 17.71
C LEU A 347 7.68 0.67 17.06
N PRO A 348 7.81 1.98 17.33
CA PRO A 348 6.98 2.98 16.68
C PRO A 348 7.11 2.96 15.15
N GLN A 349 8.34 2.88 14.63
CA GLN A 349 8.64 2.85 13.20
C GLN A 349 8.08 1.58 12.55
N LEU A 350 8.24 0.43 13.20
CA LEU A 350 7.66 -0.83 12.75
C LEU A 350 6.13 -0.75 12.66
N LEU A 351 5.47 -0.15 13.65
CA LEU A 351 4.02 0.04 13.65
C LEU A 351 3.54 0.99 12.54
N GLN A 352 4.36 1.95 12.11
CA GLN A 352 4.07 2.78 10.94
C GLN A 352 4.24 2.00 9.63
N ILE A 353 5.27 1.16 9.55
CA ILE A 353 5.60 0.38 8.36
C ILE A 353 4.56 -0.70 8.07
N ILE A 354 4.00 -1.36 9.09
CA ILE A 354 2.99 -2.41 8.88
C ILE A 354 1.72 -1.88 8.21
N LYS A 355 1.50 -0.55 8.13
CA LYS A 355 0.43 0.06 7.32
C LYS A 355 0.55 -0.26 5.83
N PHE A 356 1.77 -0.54 5.39
CA PHE A 356 2.09 -0.79 3.99
C PHE A 356 2.09 -2.27 3.61
N ASP A 357 1.87 -3.17 4.57
CA ASP A 357 1.67 -4.59 4.27
C ASP A 357 0.31 -4.82 3.59
N TYR A 358 0.24 -5.77 2.67
CA TYR A 358 -1.02 -6.12 2.00
C TYR A 358 -1.86 -7.11 2.83
N THR A 359 -1.20 -7.96 3.61
CA THR A 359 -1.82 -8.96 4.47
C THR A 359 -1.99 -8.43 5.90
N HIS A 360 -2.96 -8.98 6.65
CA HIS A 360 -3.10 -8.68 8.07
C HIS A 360 -2.13 -9.48 8.95
N SER A 361 -1.69 -10.64 8.48
CA SER A 361 -0.61 -11.42 9.10
C SER A 361 0.69 -11.15 8.36
N SER A 362 1.68 -10.62 9.05
CA SER A 362 3.03 -10.46 8.53
C SER A 362 4.04 -11.01 9.53
N VAL A 363 5.24 -11.34 9.03
CA VAL A 363 6.31 -11.98 9.82
C VAL A 363 6.64 -11.16 11.07
N ILE A 364 6.64 -9.83 10.96
CA ILE A 364 6.92 -8.94 12.08
C ILE A 364 5.80 -8.93 13.12
N ILE A 365 4.53 -9.00 12.70
CA ILE A 365 3.40 -9.05 13.63
C ILE A 365 3.46 -10.34 14.45
N GLU A 366 3.67 -11.48 13.79
CA GLU A 366 3.80 -12.77 14.48
C GLU A 366 4.99 -12.79 15.43
N TYR A 367 6.13 -12.19 15.04
CA TYR A 367 7.30 -12.05 15.89
C TYR A 367 7.02 -11.15 17.11
N LEU A 368 6.45 -9.96 16.91
CA LEU A 368 6.10 -9.04 18.00
C LEU A 368 5.19 -9.70 19.01
N LEU A 369 4.12 -10.38 18.56
CA LEU A 369 3.20 -11.09 19.44
C LEU A 369 3.88 -12.21 20.22
N LYS A 370 4.79 -12.97 19.58
CA LYS A 370 5.61 -13.99 20.27
C LYS A 370 6.55 -13.37 21.31
N GLN A 371 7.16 -12.22 21.00
CA GLN A 371 8.04 -11.54 21.95
C GLN A 371 7.26 -10.94 23.13
N CYS A 372 6.04 -10.47 22.93
CA CYS A 372 5.17 -9.98 24.01
C CYS A 372 4.83 -11.05 25.05
N LEU A 373 4.89 -12.35 24.70
CA LEU A 373 4.75 -13.45 25.67
C LEU A 373 5.95 -13.60 26.59
N ILE A 374 7.12 -13.10 26.17
CA ILE A 374 8.39 -13.26 26.87
C ILE A 374 8.75 -11.98 27.62
N ASP A 375 8.49 -10.82 27.01
CA ASP A 375 8.84 -9.50 27.54
C ASP A 375 7.59 -8.64 27.80
N HIS A 376 7.25 -8.51 29.08
CA HIS A 376 6.11 -7.70 29.52
C HIS A 376 6.32 -6.20 29.24
N ASN A 377 7.56 -5.70 29.20
CA ASN A 377 7.82 -4.30 28.86
C ASN A 377 7.46 -4.02 27.39
N LEU A 378 7.83 -4.93 26.48
CA LEU A 378 7.41 -4.85 25.09
C LEU A 378 5.89 -4.91 24.95
N ALA A 379 5.25 -5.85 25.64
CA ALA A 379 3.79 -5.97 25.65
C ALA A 379 3.10 -4.68 26.12
N HIS A 380 3.60 -4.09 27.21
CA HIS A 380 3.11 -2.82 27.75
C HIS A 380 3.23 -1.69 26.73
N LYS A 381 4.42 -1.51 26.13
CA LYS A 381 4.66 -0.47 25.12
C LYS A 381 3.79 -0.68 23.88
N LEU A 382 3.70 -1.91 23.37
CA LEU A 382 2.88 -2.24 22.21
C LEU A 382 1.40 -1.94 22.48
N TYR A 383 0.89 -2.30 23.65
CA TYR A 383 -0.48 -1.98 24.04
C TYR A 383 -0.75 -0.48 23.96
N TRP A 384 0.09 0.34 24.58
CA TRP A 384 -0.10 1.80 24.60
C TRP A 384 0.04 2.43 23.21
N HIS A 385 1.01 1.99 22.41
CA HIS A 385 1.13 2.45 21.02
C HIS A 385 -0.11 2.10 20.19
N LEU A 386 -0.60 0.86 20.29
CA LEU A 386 -1.81 0.45 19.56
C LEU A 386 -3.04 1.24 20.00
N ARG A 387 -3.21 1.51 21.30
CA ARG A 387 -4.31 2.37 21.77
C ARG A 387 -4.26 3.76 21.17
N GLN A 388 -3.08 4.37 21.10
CA GLN A 388 -2.90 5.67 20.46
C GLN A 388 -3.24 5.59 18.96
N LEU A 389 -2.74 4.56 18.26
CA LEU A 389 -2.99 4.37 16.82
C LEU A 389 -4.48 4.13 16.51
N LEU A 390 -5.22 3.44 17.37
CA LEU A 390 -6.67 3.27 17.21
C LEU A 390 -7.45 4.60 17.25
N ILE A 391 -6.86 5.64 17.85
CA ILE A 391 -7.46 6.97 17.93
C ILE A 391 -6.99 7.84 16.75
N THR A 392 -5.70 7.77 16.39
CA THR A 392 -5.10 8.68 15.41
C THR A 392 -5.18 8.18 13.96
N GLU A 393 -5.20 6.86 13.74
CA GLU A 393 -5.07 6.24 12.41
C GLU A 393 -6.40 5.71 11.89
N HIS A 394 -7.32 6.62 11.54
CA HIS A 394 -8.66 6.24 11.07
C HIS A 394 -8.63 5.35 9.82
N LEU A 395 -7.74 5.62 8.86
CA LEU A 395 -7.61 4.83 7.62
C LEU A 395 -7.17 3.39 7.88
N HIS A 396 -6.26 3.19 8.84
CA HIS A 396 -5.67 1.88 9.14
C HIS A 396 -6.26 1.24 10.40
N TYR A 397 -7.39 1.77 10.89
CA TYR A 397 -8.02 1.37 12.15
C TYR A 397 -8.21 -0.14 12.24
N ILE A 398 -8.72 -0.78 11.19
CA ILE A 398 -9.02 -2.22 11.15
C ILE A 398 -7.77 -3.05 11.44
N ARG A 399 -6.64 -2.68 10.82
CA ARG A 399 -5.38 -3.40 10.99
C ARG A 399 -4.92 -3.32 12.44
N TYR A 400 -4.89 -2.11 13.00
CA TYR A 400 -4.49 -1.92 14.39
C TYR A 400 -5.49 -2.55 15.37
N TYR A 401 -6.77 -2.57 15.02
CA TYR A 401 -7.82 -3.18 15.83
C TYR A 401 -7.63 -4.68 15.94
N TYR A 402 -7.42 -5.38 14.81
CA TYR A 402 -7.13 -6.82 14.85
C TYR A 402 -5.79 -7.14 15.53
N LEU A 403 -4.77 -6.30 15.34
CA LEU A 403 -3.51 -6.46 16.05
C LEU A 403 -3.68 -6.26 17.57
N PHE A 404 -4.45 -5.26 17.98
CA PHE A 404 -4.78 -5.00 19.39
C PHE A 404 -5.57 -6.14 20.01
N LEU A 405 -6.58 -6.67 19.31
CA LEU A 405 -7.31 -7.87 19.76
C LEU A 405 -6.38 -9.09 19.87
N SER A 406 -5.49 -9.27 18.90
CA SER A 406 -4.51 -10.37 18.91
C SER A 406 -3.55 -10.26 20.10
N LEU A 407 -3.08 -9.04 20.41
CA LEU A 407 -2.30 -8.79 21.60
C LEU A 407 -3.09 -9.16 22.87
N LEU A 408 -4.31 -8.65 23.03
CA LEU A 408 -5.15 -8.96 24.19
C LEU A 408 -5.51 -10.45 24.31
N TYR A 409 -5.47 -11.21 23.21
CA TYR A 409 -5.66 -12.65 23.24
C TYR A 409 -4.41 -13.38 23.76
N VAL A 410 -3.23 -12.85 23.44
CA VAL A 410 -1.93 -13.43 23.79
C VAL A 410 -1.52 -13.09 25.24
N LEU A 411 -1.95 -11.94 25.77
CA LEU A 411 -1.61 -11.51 27.14
C LEU A 411 -2.40 -12.26 28.21
N GLU A 412 -1.74 -12.54 29.34
CA GLU A 412 -2.33 -13.18 30.52
C GLU A 412 -3.39 -12.32 31.21
N ASP A 413 -4.36 -12.96 31.88
CA ASP A 413 -5.48 -12.29 32.55
C ASP A 413 -5.06 -11.22 33.56
N ASN A 414 -4.07 -11.52 34.40
CA ASN A 414 -3.57 -10.59 35.42
C ASN A 414 -2.97 -9.33 34.79
N PHE A 415 -2.14 -9.52 33.77
CA PHE A 415 -1.49 -8.41 33.08
C PHE A 415 -2.51 -7.56 32.30
N ARG A 416 -3.54 -8.18 31.70
CA ARG A 416 -4.65 -7.45 31.06
C ARG A 416 -5.43 -6.62 32.06
N LEU A 417 -5.65 -7.13 33.27
CA LEU A 417 -6.32 -6.39 34.33
C LEU A 417 -5.50 -5.16 34.76
N GLU A 418 -4.19 -5.29 34.90
CA GLU A 418 -3.30 -4.16 35.18
C GLU A 418 -3.37 -3.09 34.09
N LEU A 419 -3.25 -3.46 32.82
CA LEU A 419 -3.38 -2.55 31.67
C LEU A 419 -4.75 -1.87 31.60
N GLN A 420 -5.81 -2.55 32.03
CA GLN A 420 -7.16 -1.99 32.11
C GLN A 420 -7.25 -0.96 33.25
N ASN A 421 -6.70 -1.26 34.42
CA ASN A 421 -6.64 -0.32 35.54
C ASN A 421 -5.87 0.96 35.19
N GLU A 422 -4.74 0.84 34.48
CA GLU A 422 -3.99 2.00 33.99
C GLU A 422 -4.83 2.84 33.02
N TYR A 423 -5.57 2.18 32.12
CA TYR A 423 -6.43 2.88 31.17
C TYR A 423 -7.61 3.59 31.86
N ASP A 424 -8.24 2.95 32.84
CA ASP A 424 -9.32 3.56 33.62
C ASP A 424 -8.84 4.78 34.42
N LEU A 425 -7.60 4.73 34.93
CA LEU A 425 -6.95 5.90 35.51
C LEU A 425 -6.80 7.04 34.48
N CYS A 426 -6.31 6.76 33.27
CA CYS A 426 -6.23 7.77 32.20
C CYS A 426 -7.58 8.38 31.86
N LEU A 427 -8.66 7.58 31.81
CA LEU A 427 -10.02 8.07 31.58
C LEU A 427 -10.50 8.98 32.72
N ASN A 428 -10.21 8.62 33.96
CA ASN A 428 -10.58 9.42 35.12
C ASN A 428 -9.82 10.76 35.13
N LEU A 429 -8.52 10.76 34.82
CA LEU A 429 -7.72 11.98 34.71
C LEU A 429 -8.22 12.90 33.58
N LYS A 430 -8.56 12.32 32.41
CA LYS A 430 -9.14 13.08 31.29
C LYS A 430 -10.47 13.76 31.67
N ARG A 431 -11.28 13.15 32.54
CA ARG A 431 -12.54 13.75 33.02
C ARG A 431 -12.32 14.92 33.99
N ILE A 432 -11.19 14.92 34.71
CA ILE A 432 -10.83 15.99 35.65
C ILE A 432 -10.30 17.24 34.92
N GLY A 433 -9.99 17.13 33.61
CA GLY A 433 -9.58 18.26 32.78
C GLY A 433 -8.10 18.60 32.87
N VAL A 434 -7.26 17.62 33.24
CA VAL A 434 -5.80 17.67 33.02
C VAL A 434 -5.47 17.30 31.58
#